data_AF-A0AA88CTD4-F1
#
_entry.id   AF-A0AA88CTD4-F1
#
_cell.length_a   1.000
_cell.length_b   1.000
_cell.length_c   1.000
_cell.angle_alpha   90.00
_cell.angle_beta   90.00
_cell.angle_gamma   90.00
#
_symmetry.space_group_name_H-M   'P 1'
#
loop_
_entity.id
_entity.type
_entity.pdbx_description
1 polymer ?
#
loop_
_entity_poly.entity_id
_entity_poly.type
_entity_poly.pdbx_seq_one_letter_code
_entity_poly.pdbx_strand_id
1 'polypeptide(L)'
;MQFFKSNTLLIDNKPYKALLIPLYSAIFPEEYSAENVNDDALGPKGELRLYLGKLADADDIPYFVKRHPFGQPFIKPSHSQWDFYSKIVHHL
;
A
#
# COMPACT_ATOMS: atom_id res chain seq x y z
N MET A 1 -15.59 -13.00 12.00
CA MET A 1 -15.33 -12.01 10.93
C MET A 1 -14.53 -12.69 9.85
N GLN A 2 -14.85 -12.46 8.57
CA GLN A 2 -14.13 -13.03 7.43
C GLN A 2 -13.35 -11.93 6.73
N PHE A 3 -12.13 -12.26 6.29
CA PHE A 3 -11.23 -11.34 5.61
C PHE A 3 -11.26 -11.61 4.10
N PHE A 4 -11.47 -10.55 3.34
CA PHE A 4 -11.57 -10.49 1.89
C PHE A 4 -10.76 -9.30 1.36
N LYS A 5 -10.61 -9.22 0.05
CA LYS A 5 -9.97 -8.08 -0.62
C LYS A 5 -10.61 -6.72 -0.23
N SER A 6 -11.92 -6.68 -0.06
CA SER A 6 -12.64 -5.44 0.26
C SER A 6 -12.38 -4.90 1.67
N ASN A 7 -11.88 -5.72 2.59
CA ASN A 7 -11.68 -5.36 4.01
C ASN A 7 -10.31 -5.77 4.57
N THR A 8 -9.34 -6.11 3.71
CA THR A 8 -7.96 -6.42 4.08
C THR A 8 -6.99 -5.49 3.35
N LEU A 9 -6.05 -4.90 4.09
CA LEU A 9 -5.00 -4.02 3.56
C LEU A 9 -3.62 -4.56 3.94
N LEU A 10 -2.70 -4.63 2.96
CA LEU A 10 -1.28 -4.84 3.22
C LEU A 10 -0.56 -3.49 3.42
N ILE A 11 0.28 -3.37 4.44
CA ILE A 11 1.15 -2.22 4.66
C ILE A 11 2.59 -2.71 4.60
N ASP A 12 3.36 -2.23 3.62
CA ASP A 12 4.77 -2.58 3.48
C ASP A 12 5.52 -1.46 2.77
N ASN A 13 6.77 -1.17 3.12
CA ASN A 13 7.53 -0.11 2.48
C ASN A 13 8.09 -0.46 1.08
N LYS A 14 7.89 -1.70 0.59
CA LYS A 14 8.39 -2.14 -0.73
C LYS A 14 7.26 -2.60 -1.67
N PRO A 15 6.95 -1.84 -2.74
CA PRO A 15 5.88 -2.16 -3.68
C PRO A 15 5.90 -3.57 -4.29
N TYR A 16 7.07 -4.17 -4.51
CA TYR A 16 7.18 -5.50 -5.13
C TYR A 16 6.57 -6.63 -4.28
N LYS A 17 6.45 -6.46 -2.96
CA LYS A 17 5.82 -7.48 -2.10
C LYS A 17 4.31 -7.57 -2.32
N ALA A 18 3.72 -6.56 -2.95
CA ALA A 18 2.32 -6.55 -3.32
C ALA A 18 2.06 -7.00 -4.76
N LEU A 19 3.08 -7.48 -5.50
CA LEU A 19 2.97 -7.76 -6.93
C LEU A 19 1.90 -8.82 -7.26
N LEU A 20 1.69 -9.77 -6.35
CA LEU A 20 0.76 -10.89 -6.53
C LEU A 20 -0.58 -10.70 -5.82
N ILE A 21 -0.75 -9.61 -5.06
CA ILE A 21 -2.04 -9.28 -4.47
C ILE A 21 -2.80 -8.31 -5.39
N PRO A 22 -4.14 -8.32 -5.36
CA PRO A 22 -4.91 -7.44 -6.21
C PRO A 22 -4.51 -5.96 -6.03
N LEU A 23 -4.39 -5.23 -7.14
CA LEU A 23 -4.09 -3.80 -7.13
C LEU A 23 -4.99 -3.03 -6.16
N TYR A 24 -4.39 -2.03 -5.51
CA TYR A 24 -5.04 -1.17 -4.52
C TYR A 24 -5.41 -1.86 -3.20
N SER A 25 -4.97 -3.10 -2.96
CA SER A 25 -5.14 -3.77 -1.66
C SER A 25 -3.92 -3.58 -0.73
N ALA A 26 -3.09 -2.57 -1.01
CA ALA A 26 -1.87 -2.27 -0.25
C ALA A 26 -1.56 -0.77 -0.22
N ILE A 27 -0.74 -0.35 0.73
CA ILE A 27 -0.13 0.98 0.75
C ILE A 27 1.37 0.86 1.05
N PHE A 28 2.14 1.83 0.57
CA PHE A 28 3.60 1.74 0.60
C PHE A 28 4.25 2.95 1.29
N PRO A 29 4.12 3.08 2.63
CA PRO A 29 4.73 4.18 3.37
C PRO A 29 6.24 4.27 3.12
N GLU A 30 6.80 5.45 3.39
CA GLU A 30 8.24 5.64 3.39
C GLU A 30 8.93 4.69 4.39
N GLU A 31 10.16 4.32 4.06
CA GLU A 31 10.97 3.46 4.93
C GLU A 31 11.33 4.20 6.22
N TYR A 32 11.13 3.53 7.36
CA TYR A 32 11.54 4.06 8.64
C TYR A 32 13.06 4.26 8.67
N SER A 33 13.49 5.42 9.16
CA SER A 33 14.90 5.71 9.45
C SER A 33 15.03 6.21 10.89
N ALA A 34 15.92 5.60 11.66
CA ALA A 34 16.24 6.04 13.01
C ALA A 34 16.90 7.43 13.05
N GLU A 35 17.42 7.91 11.92
CA GLU A 35 17.99 9.26 11.79
C GLU A 35 16.90 10.32 11.64
N ASN A 36 15.69 9.93 11.22
CA ASN A 36 14.55 10.84 11.15
C ASN A 36 13.92 11.00 12.55
N VAL A 37 14.56 11.81 13.39
CA VAL A 37 14.10 12.07 14.76
C VAL A 37 12.73 12.75 14.85
N ASN A 38 12.25 13.31 13.72
CA ASN A 38 10.94 13.94 13.61
C ASN A 38 9.89 13.01 13.00
N ASP A 39 10.20 11.72 12.81
CA ASP A 39 9.22 10.75 12.30
C ASP A 39 8.05 10.62 13.27
N ASP A 40 6.89 11.05 12.83
CA ASP A 40 5.65 10.99 13.57
C ASP A 40 4.57 10.21 12.82
N ALA A 41 4.91 9.44 11.79
CA ALA A 41 3.95 8.84 10.85
C ALA A 41 2.91 7.95 11.56
N LEU A 42 3.33 7.26 12.64
CA LEU A 42 2.47 6.43 13.49
C LEU A 42 1.90 7.16 14.72
N GLY A 43 2.31 8.41 14.95
CA GLY A 43 1.88 9.25 16.06
C GLY A 43 0.40 9.66 15.97
N PRO A 44 -0.18 10.28 17.02
CA PRO A 44 -1.60 10.67 17.05
C PRO A 44 -2.08 11.56 15.90
N LYS A 45 -1.17 12.37 15.34
CA LYS A 45 -1.44 13.22 14.17
C LYS A 45 -0.66 12.76 12.93
N GLY A 46 -0.02 11.59 13.01
CA GLY A 46 0.78 11.03 11.94
C GLY A 46 -0.05 10.69 10.72
N GLU A 47 0.50 10.98 9.55
CA GLU A 47 -0.19 10.82 8.28
C GLU A 47 -0.72 9.38 8.07
N LEU A 48 0.07 8.35 8.42
CA LEU A 48 -0.35 6.96 8.28
C LEU A 48 -1.51 6.63 9.23
N ARG A 49 -1.46 7.10 10.48
CA ARG A 49 -2.56 6.90 11.44
C ARG A 49 -3.85 7.59 10.97
N LEU A 50 -3.77 8.82 10.50
CA LEU A 50 -4.92 9.57 9.99
C LEU A 50 -5.50 8.92 8.72
N TYR A 51 -4.64 8.40 7.84
CA TYR A 51 -5.06 7.65 6.67
C TYR A 51 -5.84 6.39 7.04
N LEU A 52 -5.30 5.58 7.96
CA LEU A 52 -5.95 4.34 8.41
C LEU A 52 -7.26 4.63 9.16
N GLY A 53 -7.35 5.75 9.87
CA GLY A 53 -8.60 6.21 10.48
C GLY A 53 -9.70 6.44 9.43
N LYS A 54 -9.38 7.13 8.33
CA LYS A 54 -10.33 7.34 7.22
C LYS A 54 -10.65 6.04 6.48
N LEU A 55 -9.66 5.15 6.33
CA LEU A 55 -9.84 3.85 5.68
C LEU A 55 -10.77 2.92 6.48
N ALA A 56 -10.73 3.00 7.81
CA ALA A 56 -11.58 2.17 8.69
C ALA A 56 -13.08 2.42 8.48
N ASP A 57 -13.45 3.62 8.02
CA ASP A 57 -14.83 4.00 7.69
C ASP A 57 -15.21 3.68 6.23
N ALA A 58 -14.29 3.11 5.42
CA ALA A 58 -14.54 2.84 4.01
C ALA A 58 -15.18 1.46 3.78
N ASP A 59 -16.17 1.41 2.88
CA ASP A 59 -16.86 0.15 2.52
C ASP A 59 -16.03 -0.79 1.64
N ASP A 60 -15.11 -0.25 0.83
CA ASP A 60 -14.25 -1.00 -0.08
C ASP A 60 -12.82 -0.42 -0.07
N ILE A 61 -11.90 -1.18 0.53
CA ILE A 61 -10.49 -0.80 0.65
C ILE A 61 -9.85 -0.52 -0.72
N PRO A 62 -9.96 -1.39 -1.74
CA PRO A 62 -9.37 -1.14 -3.06
C PRO A 62 -9.83 0.16 -3.71
N TYR A 63 -11.12 0.49 -3.61
CA TYR A 63 -11.67 1.73 -4.12
C TYR A 63 -11.11 2.94 -3.37
N PHE A 64 -11.07 2.87 -2.03
CA PHE A 64 -10.51 3.93 -1.19
C PHE A 64 -9.04 4.19 -1.53
N VAL A 65 -8.20 3.15 -1.54
CA VAL A 65 -6.76 3.26 -1.82
C VAL A 65 -6.51 3.80 -3.22
N LYS A 66 -7.33 3.42 -4.22
CA LYS A 66 -7.21 3.96 -5.58
C LYS A 66 -7.45 5.48 -5.63
N ARG A 67 -8.40 5.99 -4.84
CA ARG A 67 -8.74 7.42 -4.77
C ARG A 67 -7.82 8.22 -3.85
N HIS A 68 -7.23 7.54 -2.87
CA HIS A 68 -6.35 8.10 -1.86
C HIS A 68 -5.05 7.27 -1.83
N PRO A 69 -4.18 7.37 -2.86
CA PRO A 69 -2.91 6.66 -2.85
C PRO A 69 -2.06 7.13 -1.67
N PHE A 70 -1.30 6.22 -1.05
CA PHE A 70 -0.45 6.53 0.10
C PHE A 70 0.95 5.96 -0.10
N GLY A 71 1.95 6.85 0.00
CA GLY A 71 3.36 6.53 -0.15
C GLY A 71 3.77 6.21 -1.60
N GLN A 72 4.65 5.24 -1.77
CA GLN A 72 5.23 4.87 -3.07
C GLN A 72 4.16 4.30 -4.03
N PRO A 73 4.36 4.45 -5.36
CA PRO A 73 3.39 3.95 -6.33
C PRO A 73 3.43 2.41 -6.46
N PHE A 74 2.27 1.84 -6.78
CA PHE A 74 2.18 0.43 -7.20
C PHE A 74 3.03 0.16 -8.44
N ILE A 75 3.60 -1.05 -8.51
CA ILE A 75 4.17 -1.60 -9.74
C ILE A 75 3.01 -1.94 -10.69
N LYS A 76 3.03 -1.32 -11.87
CA LYS A 76 2.02 -1.47 -12.92
C LYS A 76 2.73 -1.70 -14.27
N PRO A 77 2.01 -2.05 -15.34
CA PRO A 77 2.60 -2.21 -16.68
C PRO A 77 3.41 -1.02 -17.19
N SER A 78 3.15 0.19 -16.69
CA SER A 78 3.92 1.40 -17.00
C SER A 78 5.26 1.53 -16.26
N HIS A 79 5.61 0.60 -15.37
CA HIS A 79 6.85 0.63 -14.61
C HIS A 79 8.05 0.35 -15.54
N SER A 80 9.17 1.07 -15.36
CA SER A 80 10.35 0.95 -16.22
C SER A 80 10.93 -0.46 -16.29
N GLN A 81 10.80 -1.22 -15.20
CA GLN A 81 11.24 -2.61 -15.09
C GLN A 81 10.10 -3.63 -15.29
N TRP A 82 9.01 -3.27 -15.98
CA TRP A 82 7.86 -4.16 -16.13
C TRP A 82 8.23 -5.51 -16.76
N ASP A 83 9.17 -5.56 -17.70
CA ASP A 83 9.64 -6.81 -18.32
C ASP A 83 10.21 -7.82 -17.31
N PHE A 84 10.73 -7.34 -16.17
CA PHE A 84 11.16 -8.20 -15.07
C PHE A 84 9.98 -8.66 -14.24
N TYR A 85 9.10 -7.74 -13.83
CA TYR A 85 7.97 -8.05 -12.96
C TYR A 85 6.87 -8.88 -13.63
N SER A 86 6.64 -8.68 -14.93
CA SER A 86 5.65 -9.43 -15.72
C SER A 86 5.95 -10.93 -15.72
N LYS A 87 7.23 -11.32 -15.72
CA LYS A 87 7.65 -12.73 -15.60
C LYS A 87 7.17 -13.38 -14.33
N ILE A 88 7.11 -12.64 -13.21
CA ILE A 88 6.64 -13.14 -11.92
C ILE A 88 5.11 -13.23 -11.92
N VAL A 89 4.43 -12.20 -12.41
CA VAL A 89 2.95 -12.15 -12.50
C VAL A 89 2.40 -13.27 -13.39
N HIS A 90 3.07 -13.58 -14.50
CA HIS A 90 2.65 -14.60 -15.46
C HIS A 90 3.13 -16.02 -15.14
N HIS A 91 3.84 -16.24 -14.01
CA HIS A 91 4.33 -17.58 -13.62
C HIS A 91 3.38 -18.35 -12.69
N LEU A 92 2.15 -17.83 -12.48
CA LEU A 92 1.06 -18.45 -11.73
C LEU A 92 -0.09 -18.77 -12.67
#